data_AF-A0A2V9QHL2-F1
#
_entry.id   AF-A0A2V9QHL2-F1
#
_cell.length_a   1.000
_cell.length_b   1.000
_cell.length_c   1.000
_cell.angle_alpha   90.00
_cell.angle_beta   90.00
_cell.angle_gamma   90.00
#
_symmetry.space_group_name_H-M   'P 1'
#
loop_
_entity.id
_entity.type
_entity.pdbx_description
1 polymer ?
#
loop_
_entity_poly.entity_id
_entity_poly.type
_entity_poly.pdbx_seq_one_letter_code
_entity_poly.pdbx_strand_id
1 'polypeptide(L)'
;MHPSRRRLTLILLVFSLAVPGSWAQETSSSTKKTEVLWIDPGDIRTRNLYWGPGGEEHQPKTPVQFVQEDMHGTTPKFDVEDSDGKKWSAKLGLEAKPETAAARLLWAVGYSANENYFVPELEVRNMPPFLRRGRSLAGKDGHVPNVRLQRRPRGYEKSRKWNWRHNHLYGTREFNGLRVMMGLIGNWDLKDDNNAVLENEKKDDSPKIYEVSDLGTSMGTPGKRYTDKFSKGNLAVYRRTRLIAHDHGEHIDLNFPKRPPFTELLEFEWRFFFHQLNIHWVGEHIPRADAKWIGSLLAQLSPQQISDAFRAAGYSQTEIDAYTQAVLSRIHELNAL
;
A
#
# COMPACT_ATOMS: atom_id res chain seq x y z
N MET A 1 -74.35 -63.96 -10.63
CA MET A 1 -74.55 -63.27 -11.92
C MET A 1 -75.07 -61.86 -11.64
N HIS A 2 -74.51 -60.88 -12.34
CA HIS A 2 -74.70 -59.40 -12.35
C HIS A 2 -76.17 -58.87 -12.27
N PRO A 3 -76.44 -57.56 -12.03
CA PRO A 3 -75.64 -56.40 -12.45
C PRO A 3 -75.49 -55.19 -11.50
N SER A 4 -74.59 -54.32 -11.94
CA SER A 4 -74.08 -53.08 -11.36
C SER A 4 -75.09 -51.94 -11.31
N ARG A 5 -75.02 -51.14 -10.25
CA ARG A 5 -75.70 -49.84 -10.14
C ARG A 5 -74.68 -48.71 -10.23
N ARG A 6 -74.74 -47.94 -11.32
CA ARG A 6 -74.12 -46.61 -11.41
C ARG A 6 -75.04 -45.61 -10.69
N ARG A 7 -74.51 -44.89 -9.71
CA ARG A 7 -75.09 -43.62 -9.23
C ARG A 7 -73.97 -42.60 -9.16
N LEU A 8 -74.16 -41.50 -9.89
CA LEU A 8 -73.34 -40.30 -9.87
C LEU A 8 -73.27 -39.77 -8.43
N THR A 9 -72.06 -39.55 -7.91
CA THR A 9 -71.83 -38.79 -6.69
C THR A 9 -71.04 -37.54 -7.05
N LEU A 10 -71.64 -36.40 -6.71
CA LEU A 10 -71.14 -35.04 -6.82
C LEU A 10 -69.80 -34.91 -6.04
N ILE A 11 -68.73 -34.46 -6.71
CA ILE A 11 -67.44 -34.19 -6.07
C ILE A 11 -67.50 -32.77 -5.49
N LEU A 12 -67.52 -32.66 -4.16
CA LEU A 12 -67.31 -31.42 -3.42
C LEU A 12 -65.80 -31.14 -3.36
N LEU A 13 -65.37 -30.03 -3.95
CA LEU A 13 -64.01 -29.50 -3.86
C LEU A 13 -63.85 -28.75 -2.52
N VAL A 14 -63.04 -29.30 -1.61
CA VAL A 14 -62.62 -28.65 -0.37
C VAL A 14 -61.33 -27.87 -0.64
N PHE A 15 -61.40 -26.54 -0.56
CA PHE A 15 -60.22 -25.68 -0.56
C PHE A 15 -59.53 -25.73 0.81
N SER A 16 -58.44 -26.49 0.91
CA SER A 16 -57.53 -26.45 2.06
C SER A 16 -56.59 -25.24 1.92
N LEU A 17 -56.78 -24.23 2.77
CA LEU A 17 -55.85 -23.12 2.98
C LEU A 17 -54.53 -23.66 3.54
N ALA A 18 -53.51 -23.75 2.69
CA ALA A 18 -52.15 -24.01 3.12
C ALA A 18 -51.57 -22.73 3.74
N VAL A 19 -51.32 -22.78 5.05
CA VAL A 19 -50.49 -21.78 5.74
C VAL A 19 -49.04 -22.00 5.28
N PRO A 20 -48.38 -21.05 4.61
CA PRO A 20 -46.96 -21.20 4.30
C PRO A 20 -46.19 -21.08 5.61
N GLY A 21 -45.68 -22.20 6.09
CA GLY A 21 -44.68 -22.24 7.16
C GLY A 21 -43.43 -21.51 6.67
N SER A 22 -43.22 -20.30 7.18
CA SER A 22 -41.98 -19.56 7.00
C SER A 22 -40.87 -20.34 7.70
N TRP A 23 -40.11 -21.12 6.93
CA TRP A 23 -38.77 -21.52 7.32
C TRP A 23 -37.93 -20.25 7.37
N ALA A 24 -37.85 -19.65 8.55
CA ALA A 24 -36.89 -18.60 8.82
C ALA A 24 -35.50 -19.23 8.67
N GLN A 25 -34.89 -18.99 7.51
CA GLN A 25 -33.46 -19.15 7.35
C GLN A 25 -32.85 -18.16 8.33
N GLU A 26 -32.27 -18.65 9.43
CA GLU A 26 -31.40 -17.85 10.30
C GLU A 26 -30.29 -17.30 9.41
N THR A 27 -30.50 -16.09 8.89
CA THR A 27 -29.41 -15.25 8.44
C THR A 27 -28.67 -14.87 9.71
N SER A 28 -27.63 -15.65 10.01
CA SER A 28 -26.58 -15.19 10.89
C SER A 28 -26.10 -13.86 10.31
N SER A 29 -26.57 -12.74 10.87
CA SER A 29 -26.01 -11.44 10.58
C SER A 29 -24.63 -11.43 11.23
N SER A 30 -23.64 -12.00 10.56
CA SER A 30 -22.27 -11.60 10.85
C SER A 30 -22.25 -10.11 10.54
N THR A 31 -22.05 -9.30 11.57
CA THR A 31 -21.85 -7.87 11.43
C THR A 31 -20.66 -7.73 10.49
N LYS A 32 -20.93 -7.41 9.22
CA LYS A 32 -19.89 -7.39 8.20
C LYS A 32 -18.93 -6.27 8.57
N LYS A 33 -17.72 -6.62 9.04
CA LYS A 33 -16.68 -5.66 9.44
C LYS A 33 -16.52 -4.61 8.34
N THR A 34 -16.51 -3.33 8.73
CA THR A 34 -16.36 -2.21 7.81
C THR A 34 -15.02 -2.35 7.08
N GLU A 35 -15.05 -2.31 5.75
CA GLU A 35 -13.84 -2.33 4.93
C GLU A 35 -13.42 -0.89 4.61
N VAL A 36 -12.16 -0.54 4.89
CA VAL A 36 -11.67 0.83 4.87
C VAL A 36 -10.38 0.92 4.08
N LEU A 37 -10.35 1.81 3.10
CA LEU A 37 -9.14 2.15 2.33
C LEU A 37 -8.49 3.45 2.82
N TRP A 38 -9.32 4.38 3.25
CA TRP A 38 -8.93 5.73 3.62
C TRP A 38 -9.73 6.17 4.84
N ILE A 39 -9.08 6.90 5.73
CA ILE A 39 -9.68 7.49 6.93
C ILE A 39 -9.34 8.98 6.90
N ASP A 40 -10.28 9.82 7.32
CA ASP A 40 -10.03 11.26 7.50
C ASP A 40 -8.81 11.47 8.40
N PRO A 41 -7.72 12.09 7.89
CA PRO A 41 -6.51 12.28 8.66
C PRO A 41 -6.65 13.31 9.78
N GLY A 42 -7.78 14.01 9.89
CA GLY A 42 -7.96 15.11 10.84
C GLY A 42 -7.08 16.31 10.46
N ASP A 43 -6.50 16.98 11.46
CA ASP A 43 -5.61 18.11 11.19
C ASP A 43 -4.25 17.64 10.64
N ILE A 44 -4.09 17.76 9.32
CA ILE A 44 -2.83 17.40 8.63
C ILE A 44 -1.67 18.31 9.08
N ARG A 45 -1.94 19.55 9.51
CA ARG A 45 -0.90 20.51 9.90
C ARG A 45 -0.18 20.10 11.17
N THR A 46 -0.81 19.30 12.03
CA THR A 46 -0.22 18.81 13.27
C THR A 46 0.50 17.47 13.11
N ARG A 47 0.48 16.87 11.91
CA ARG A 47 1.11 15.56 11.68
C ARG A 47 2.63 15.67 11.70
N ASN A 48 3.27 14.77 12.45
CA ASN A 48 4.71 14.66 12.49
C ASN A 48 5.20 13.65 11.45
N LEU A 49 5.61 14.13 10.28
CA LEU A 49 6.11 13.27 9.20
C LEU A 49 7.53 12.76 9.48
N TYR A 50 8.27 13.27 10.46
CA TYR A 50 9.54 12.66 10.88
C TYR A 50 9.29 11.29 11.52
N TRP A 51 8.34 11.23 12.46
CA TRP A 51 8.00 10.00 13.17
C TRP A 51 6.99 9.10 12.43
N GLY A 52 6.11 9.68 11.62
CA GLY A 52 5.13 8.94 10.84
C GLY A 52 4.07 8.24 11.72
N PRO A 53 3.42 7.17 11.22
CA PRO A 53 2.25 6.55 11.87
C PRO A 53 2.51 5.97 13.27
N GLY A 54 3.75 5.56 13.57
CA GLY A 54 4.09 4.98 14.87
C GLY A 54 4.50 6.01 15.93
N GLY A 55 4.73 7.26 15.56
CA GLY A 55 5.21 8.25 16.52
C GLY A 55 6.64 7.99 17.02
N GLU A 56 7.08 8.79 17.99
CA GLU A 56 8.41 8.66 18.60
C GLU A 56 8.46 7.46 19.55
N GLU A 57 7.34 7.23 20.24
CA GLU A 57 7.12 6.25 21.28
C GLU A 57 7.19 4.80 20.79
N HIS A 58 6.86 4.55 19.52
CA HIS A 58 6.91 3.20 18.94
C HIS A 58 8.23 2.86 18.27
N GLN A 59 9.23 3.75 18.30
CA GLN A 59 10.55 3.43 17.77
C GLN A 59 11.12 2.12 18.35
N PRO A 60 11.88 1.36 17.54
CA PRO A 60 12.52 0.13 17.98
C PRO A 60 13.48 0.44 19.15
N LYS A 61 13.41 -0.37 20.20
CA LYS A 61 14.29 -0.22 21.37
C LYS A 61 15.54 -1.08 21.23
N THR A 62 16.71 -0.47 21.35
CA THR A 62 17.98 -1.19 21.31
C THR A 62 18.29 -1.82 22.68
N PRO A 63 19.11 -2.89 22.72
CA PRO A 63 19.62 -3.65 21.58
C PRO A 63 18.52 -4.48 20.91
N VAL A 64 18.65 -4.73 19.60
CA VAL A 64 17.81 -5.69 18.88
C VAL A 64 18.53 -7.05 18.74
N GLN A 65 17.77 -8.13 18.71
CA GLN A 65 18.26 -9.50 18.57
C GLN A 65 17.77 -10.12 17.28
N PHE A 66 18.64 -10.85 16.58
CA PHE A 66 18.28 -11.62 15.40
C PHE A 66 17.30 -12.74 15.77
N VAL A 67 16.21 -12.86 15.01
CA VAL A 67 15.23 -13.94 15.17
C VAL A 67 15.41 -14.98 14.08
N GLN A 68 15.27 -14.57 12.82
CA GLN A 68 15.38 -15.47 11.67
C GLN A 68 15.62 -14.71 10.38
N GLU A 69 16.23 -15.37 9.40
CA GLU A 69 16.33 -14.86 8.04
C GLU A 69 15.03 -15.13 7.29
N ASP A 70 14.49 -14.12 6.61
CA ASP A 70 13.29 -14.26 5.78
C ASP A 70 13.67 -14.48 4.31
N MET A 71 13.35 -15.69 3.84
CA MET A 71 13.72 -16.18 2.52
C MET A 71 12.71 -15.81 1.42
N HIS A 72 11.64 -15.07 1.76
CA HIS A 72 10.61 -14.66 0.80
C HIS A 72 10.93 -13.32 0.12
N GLY A 73 10.34 -13.10 -1.07
CA GLY A 73 10.54 -11.89 -1.87
C GLY A 73 11.92 -11.82 -2.53
N THR A 74 12.24 -10.68 -3.14
CA THR A 74 13.51 -10.48 -3.89
C THR A 74 14.57 -9.74 -3.07
N THR A 75 14.17 -8.76 -2.28
CA THR A 75 15.05 -7.98 -1.40
C THR A 75 15.41 -8.77 -0.13
N PRO A 76 16.70 -8.84 0.27
CA PRO A 76 17.10 -9.46 1.54
C PRO A 76 16.44 -8.79 2.75
N LYS A 77 15.98 -9.62 3.68
CA LYS A 77 15.36 -9.21 4.94
C LYS A 77 15.49 -10.28 6.02
N PHE A 78 15.38 -9.87 7.27
CA PHE A 78 15.35 -10.75 8.43
C PHE A 78 14.46 -10.16 9.51
N ASP A 79 14.01 -11.00 10.45
CA ASP A 79 13.24 -10.55 11.59
C ASP A 79 14.17 -10.30 12.78
N VAL A 80 13.89 -9.23 13.52
CA VAL A 80 14.54 -8.93 14.80
C VAL A 80 13.50 -8.72 15.89
N GLU A 81 13.92 -8.92 17.13
CA GLU A 81 13.16 -8.57 18.32
C GLU A 81 13.89 -7.47 19.09
N ASP A 82 13.16 -6.43 19.46
CA ASP A 82 13.71 -5.30 20.21
C ASP A 82 13.71 -5.55 21.72
N SER A 83 14.32 -4.66 22.52
CA SER A 83 14.43 -4.87 23.97
C SER A 83 13.11 -4.79 24.75
N ASP A 84 12.03 -4.34 24.10
CA ASP A 84 10.65 -4.38 24.61
C ASP A 84 9.90 -5.66 24.18
N GLY A 85 10.55 -6.58 23.46
CA GLY A 85 9.95 -7.81 22.92
C GLY A 85 9.10 -7.59 21.67
N LYS A 86 9.19 -6.44 21.00
CA LYS A 86 8.47 -6.19 19.75
C LYS A 86 9.27 -6.76 18.57
N LYS A 87 8.56 -7.47 17.69
CA LYS A 87 9.13 -8.02 16.45
C LYS A 87 9.07 -7.01 15.31
N TRP A 88 10.15 -6.94 14.55
CA TRP A 88 10.34 -6.05 13.42
C TRP A 88 10.88 -6.82 12.23
N SER A 89 10.41 -6.49 11.02
CA SER A 89 11.05 -6.95 9.79
C SER A 89 12.10 -5.92 9.37
N ALA A 90 13.36 -6.33 9.36
CA ALA A 90 14.49 -5.54 8.89
C ALA A 90 14.70 -5.78 7.40
N LYS A 91 14.36 -4.80 6.55
CA LYS A 91 14.62 -4.84 5.10
C LYS A 91 15.87 -4.03 4.78
N LEU A 92 16.80 -4.64 4.02
CA LEU A 92 18.10 -4.04 3.71
C LEU A 92 18.11 -3.41 2.31
N GLY A 93 19.03 -2.47 2.11
CA GLY A 93 19.42 -2.03 0.77
C GLY A 93 18.61 -0.86 0.23
N LEU A 94 18.53 -0.78 -1.09
CA LEU A 94 18.10 0.42 -1.81
C LEU A 94 16.65 0.86 -1.53
N GLU A 95 15.82 -0.05 -1.03
CA GLU A 95 14.39 0.20 -0.75
C GLU A 95 14.13 0.80 0.63
N ALA A 96 15.12 0.78 1.54
CA ALA A 96 14.92 1.23 2.91
C ALA A 96 14.50 2.70 2.99
N LYS A 97 15.18 3.58 2.26
CA LYS A 97 14.88 5.01 2.23
C LYS A 97 13.55 5.36 1.53
N PRO A 98 13.31 4.95 0.26
CA PRO A 98 12.10 5.36 -0.47
C PRO A 98 10.81 4.88 0.19
N GLU A 99 10.75 3.65 0.71
CA GLU A 99 9.58 3.16 1.44
C GLU A 99 9.26 4.05 2.63
N THR A 100 10.28 4.40 3.44
CA THR A 100 10.08 5.16 4.67
C THR A 100 9.48 6.55 4.37
N ALA A 101 9.99 7.24 3.34
CA ALA A 101 9.45 8.53 2.92
C ALA A 101 8.04 8.40 2.31
N ALA A 102 7.81 7.40 1.45
CA ALA A 102 6.51 7.20 0.78
C ALA A 102 5.39 6.84 1.75
N ALA A 103 5.67 5.96 2.73
CA ALA A 103 4.72 5.56 3.77
C ALA A 103 4.21 6.78 4.57
N ARG A 104 5.10 7.73 4.88
CA ARG A 104 4.75 8.96 5.61
C ARG A 104 3.85 9.88 4.81
N LEU A 105 4.10 10.03 3.50
CA LEU A 105 3.26 10.84 2.63
C LEU A 105 1.86 10.24 2.45
N LEU A 106 1.75 8.91 2.31
CA LEU A 106 0.45 8.21 2.28
C LEU A 106 -0.31 8.38 3.59
N TRP A 107 0.36 8.12 4.71
CA TRP A 107 -0.23 8.26 6.04
C TRP A 107 -0.70 9.70 6.30
N ALA A 108 0.07 10.70 5.85
CA ALA A 108 -0.25 12.10 6.05
C ALA A 108 -1.63 12.49 5.52
N VAL A 109 -2.06 11.86 4.42
CA VAL A 109 -3.34 12.15 3.78
C VAL A 109 -4.41 11.10 4.07
N GLY A 110 -4.19 10.15 4.98
CA GLY A 110 -5.24 9.25 5.49
C GLY A 110 -5.24 7.81 4.97
N TYR A 111 -4.27 7.42 4.14
CA TYR A 111 -4.11 6.02 3.72
C TYR A 111 -3.37 5.20 4.79
N SER A 112 -3.69 3.90 4.88
CA SER A 112 -2.92 2.98 5.72
C SER A 112 -1.47 2.91 5.27
N ALA A 113 -0.56 2.96 6.24
CA ALA A 113 0.84 2.73 6.02
C ALA A 113 1.45 2.05 7.24
N ASN A 114 2.45 1.21 7.00
CA ASN A 114 3.19 0.54 8.07
C ASN A 114 4.01 1.54 8.90
N GLU A 115 4.30 1.15 10.14
CA GLU A 115 5.32 1.80 10.95
C GLU A 115 6.68 1.47 10.33
N ASN A 116 7.40 2.53 9.95
CA ASN A 116 8.66 2.44 9.23
C ASN A 116 9.69 3.34 9.91
N TYR A 117 10.75 2.74 10.43
CA TYR A 117 11.88 3.45 11.01
C TYR A 117 13.15 3.12 10.23
N PHE A 118 13.75 4.15 9.65
CA PHE A 118 15.04 4.04 9.01
C PHE A 118 16.15 4.09 10.07
N VAL A 119 17.06 3.12 10.03
CA VAL A 119 18.23 3.03 10.89
C VAL A 119 19.48 3.06 10.00
N PRO A 120 20.29 4.13 10.06
CA PRO A 120 21.49 4.25 9.23
C PRO A 120 22.47 3.10 9.43
N GLU A 121 22.61 2.64 10.68
CA GLU A 121 23.37 1.46 11.05
C GLU A 121 22.67 0.76 12.23
N LEU A 122 22.21 -0.47 12.00
CA LEU A 122 21.53 -1.29 12.99
C LEU A 122 22.53 -2.31 13.57
N GLU A 123 22.76 -2.26 14.88
CA GLU A 123 23.50 -3.29 15.60
C GLU A 123 22.55 -4.45 15.98
N VAL A 124 22.81 -5.63 15.44
CA VAL A 124 21.99 -6.83 15.62
C VAL A 124 22.77 -7.88 16.42
N ARG A 125 22.30 -8.17 17.63
CA ARG A 125 22.87 -9.24 18.46
C ARG A 125 22.49 -10.61 17.94
N ASN A 126 23.39 -11.59 18.15
CA ASN A 126 23.20 -12.99 17.75
C ASN A 126 22.93 -13.19 16.25
N MET A 127 23.32 -12.22 15.41
CA MET A 127 23.23 -12.39 13.97
C MET A 127 24.20 -13.49 13.52
N PRO A 128 23.78 -14.43 12.66
CA PRO A 128 24.69 -15.43 12.14
C PRO A 128 25.84 -14.74 11.39
N PRO A 129 27.06 -15.32 11.40
CA PRO A 129 28.23 -14.71 10.75
C PRO A 129 28.01 -14.51 9.24
N PHE A 130 27.08 -15.26 8.65
CA PHE A 130 26.71 -15.13 7.26
C PHE A 130 25.20 -15.29 7.07
N LEU A 131 24.57 -14.26 6.49
CA LEU A 131 23.23 -14.39 5.91
C LEU A 131 23.31 -15.17 4.60
N ARG A 132 22.26 -15.96 4.30
CA ARG A 132 22.13 -16.68 3.02
C ARG A 132 21.85 -15.71 1.88
N ARG A 133 21.16 -14.62 2.15
CA ARG A 133 20.81 -13.54 1.21
C ARG A 133 21.36 -12.22 1.71
N GLY A 134 21.80 -11.36 0.78
CA GLY A 134 22.26 -10.02 1.14
C GLY A 134 23.54 -9.98 1.97
N ARG A 135 24.41 -11.00 1.89
CA ARG A 135 25.71 -11.01 2.57
C ARG A 135 26.55 -9.76 2.29
N SER A 136 26.46 -9.20 1.08
CA SER A 136 27.15 -7.96 0.71
C SER A 136 26.50 -6.69 1.30
N LEU A 137 25.29 -6.81 1.84
CA LEU A 137 24.53 -5.72 2.46
C LEU A 137 24.58 -5.78 3.99
N ALA A 138 24.78 -6.96 4.57
CA ALA A 138 25.15 -7.09 5.97
C ALA A 138 26.60 -6.60 6.16
N GLY A 139 26.81 -5.67 7.10
CA GLY A 139 28.15 -5.29 7.50
C GLY A 139 28.80 -6.38 8.36
N LYS A 140 29.81 -6.02 9.14
CA LYS A 140 30.56 -6.97 9.97
C LYS A 140 29.97 -7.02 11.37
N ASP A 141 30.11 -8.18 12.03
CA ASP A 141 29.88 -8.35 13.47
C ASP A 141 28.50 -7.86 13.97
N GLY A 142 27.46 -8.06 13.16
CA GLY A 142 26.10 -7.63 13.51
C GLY A 142 25.76 -6.18 13.17
N HIS A 143 26.70 -5.39 12.65
CA HIS A 143 26.43 -4.04 12.16
C HIS A 143 25.85 -4.11 10.74
N VAL A 144 24.62 -3.64 10.56
CA VAL A 144 23.91 -3.69 9.28
C VAL A 144 23.58 -2.27 8.84
N PRO A 145 24.20 -1.74 7.77
CA PRO A 145 23.93 -0.39 7.30
C PRO A 145 22.59 -0.31 6.53
N ASN A 146 22.00 0.89 6.53
CA ASN A 146 20.88 1.27 5.66
C ASN A 146 19.68 0.31 5.78
N VAL A 147 19.18 0.17 7.01
CA VAL A 147 18.09 -0.76 7.36
C VAL A 147 16.80 0.00 7.57
N ARG A 148 15.70 -0.57 7.09
CA ARG A 148 14.36 -0.14 7.47
C ARG A 148 13.74 -1.21 8.36
N LEU A 149 13.36 -0.82 9.57
CA LEU A 149 12.56 -1.64 10.47
C LEU A 149 11.08 -1.35 10.22
N GLN A 150 10.36 -2.40 9.86
CA GLN A 150 8.93 -2.36 9.55
C GLN A 150 8.13 -3.12 10.59
N ARG A 151 7.00 -2.53 10.99
CA ARG A 151 5.95 -3.21 11.76
C ARG A 151 4.58 -2.80 11.26
N ARG A 152 3.63 -3.73 11.33
CA ARG A 152 2.21 -3.47 11.04
C ARG A 152 1.53 -2.74 12.20
N PRO A 153 0.37 -2.10 11.97
CA PRO A 153 -0.47 -1.62 13.05
C PRO A 153 -0.72 -2.72 14.10
N ARG A 154 -0.65 -2.34 15.38
CA ARG A 154 -0.71 -3.30 16.49
C ARG A 154 -1.99 -4.15 16.43
N GLY A 155 -1.82 -5.47 16.41
CA GLY A 155 -2.92 -6.43 16.42
C GLY A 155 -3.58 -6.66 15.05
N TYR A 156 -3.07 -6.04 13.99
CA TYR A 156 -3.51 -6.28 12.63
C TYR A 156 -2.58 -7.26 11.92
N GLU A 157 -3.15 -8.29 11.31
CA GLU A 157 -2.43 -9.26 10.49
C GLU A 157 -2.96 -9.28 9.06
N LYS A 158 -2.11 -9.71 8.12
CA LYS A 158 -2.52 -9.86 6.72
C LYS A 158 -3.51 -11.02 6.60
N SER A 159 -4.73 -10.74 6.17
CA SER A 159 -5.76 -11.77 5.96
C SER A 159 -5.81 -12.26 4.51
N ARG A 160 -5.84 -11.32 3.55
CA ARG A 160 -5.92 -11.62 2.12
C ARG A 160 -5.28 -10.54 1.26
N LYS A 161 -5.06 -10.83 -0.02
CA LYS A 161 -4.67 -9.83 -1.03
C LYS A 161 -5.91 -9.13 -1.60
N TRP A 162 -5.73 -7.98 -2.23
CA TRP A 162 -6.78 -7.30 -3.00
C TRP A 162 -6.26 -6.84 -4.37
N ASN A 163 -7.14 -6.84 -5.38
CA ASN A 163 -6.79 -6.55 -6.77
C ASN A 163 -7.15 -5.12 -7.16
N TRP A 164 -6.27 -4.42 -7.87
CA TRP A 164 -6.51 -3.03 -8.28
C TRP A 164 -7.77 -2.83 -9.13
N ARG A 165 -8.05 -3.73 -10.08
CA ARG A 165 -9.17 -3.58 -11.03
C ARG A 165 -10.46 -4.22 -10.53
N HIS A 166 -10.34 -5.33 -9.82
CA HIS A 166 -11.42 -6.18 -9.37
C HIS A 166 -11.55 -6.09 -7.85
N ASN A 167 -12.01 -4.93 -7.38
CA ASN A 167 -12.39 -4.72 -5.99
C ASN A 167 -13.58 -3.76 -5.91
N HIS A 168 -14.34 -3.85 -4.83
CA HIS A 168 -15.55 -3.04 -4.61
C HIS A 168 -15.30 -1.54 -4.34
N LEU A 169 -14.06 -1.11 -4.12
CA LEU A 169 -13.67 0.30 -3.94
C LEU A 169 -13.34 0.95 -5.29
N TYR A 170 -13.29 0.18 -6.38
CA TYR A 170 -13.01 0.71 -7.72
C TYR A 170 -13.97 1.85 -8.06
N GLY A 171 -13.42 2.97 -8.52
CA GLY A 171 -14.19 4.16 -8.91
C GLY A 171 -14.65 5.04 -7.75
N THR A 172 -14.42 4.64 -6.49
CA THR A 172 -14.63 5.55 -5.35
C THR A 172 -13.59 6.67 -5.35
N ARG A 173 -13.94 7.82 -4.76
CA ARG A 173 -13.02 8.95 -4.63
C ARG A 173 -11.76 8.57 -3.87
N GLU A 174 -11.90 7.81 -2.79
CA GLU A 174 -10.79 7.36 -1.94
C GLU A 174 -9.86 6.40 -2.71
N PHE A 175 -10.39 5.55 -3.58
CA PHE A 175 -9.60 4.70 -4.46
C PHE A 175 -8.89 5.51 -5.56
N ASN A 176 -9.58 6.46 -6.18
CA ASN A 176 -8.97 7.36 -7.16
C ASN A 176 -7.87 8.21 -6.54
N GLY A 177 -8.05 8.66 -5.30
CA GLY A 177 -7.01 9.37 -4.55
C GLY A 177 -5.77 8.50 -4.30
N LEU A 178 -5.94 7.19 -4.06
CA LEU A 178 -4.80 6.28 -3.89
C LEU A 178 -4.00 6.18 -5.19
N ARG A 179 -4.69 6.13 -6.34
CA ARG A 179 -4.05 6.12 -7.67
C ARG A 179 -3.22 7.39 -7.89
N VAL A 180 -3.77 8.54 -7.50
CA VAL A 180 -3.05 9.83 -7.52
C VAL A 180 -1.82 9.77 -6.62
N MET A 181 -1.95 9.23 -5.41
CA MET A 181 -0.81 9.07 -4.50
C MET A 181 0.27 8.13 -5.06
N MET A 182 -0.09 7.04 -5.74
CA MET A 182 0.89 6.17 -6.40
C MET A 182 1.67 6.91 -7.49
N GLY A 183 1.01 7.78 -8.26
CA GLY A 183 1.68 8.68 -9.20
C GLY A 183 2.53 9.75 -8.51
N LEU A 184 2.01 10.36 -7.43
CA LEU A 184 2.72 11.38 -6.65
C LEU A 184 4.05 10.83 -6.14
N ILE A 185 4.07 9.62 -5.58
CA ILE A 185 5.32 9.01 -5.10
C ILE A 185 6.09 8.27 -6.20
N GLY A 186 5.48 8.04 -7.37
CA GLY A 186 6.07 7.31 -8.50
C GLY A 186 6.35 5.83 -8.20
N ASN A 187 5.41 5.12 -7.55
CA ASN A 187 5.59 3.73 -7.14
C ASN A 187 5.18 2.73 -8.24
N TRP A 188 6.11 2.24 -9.06
CA TRP A 188 5.79 1.45 -10.25
C TRP A 188 5.49 -0.05 -10.01
N ASP A 189 5.75 -0.60 -8.82
CA ASP A 189 5.46 -2.01 -8.50
C ASP A 189 4.03 -2.19 -7.95
N LEU A 190 3.03 -1.97 -8.79
CA LEU A 190 1.61 -2.07 -8.44
C LEU A 190 1.04 -3.50 -8.60
N LYS A 191 1.81 -4.52 -8.25
CA LYS A 191 1.33 -5.90 -8.22
C LYS A 191 0.25 -6.06 -7.16
N ASP A 192 -0.80 -6.81 -7.47
CA ASP A 192 -1.80 -7.18 -6.47
C ASP A 192 -1.19 -8.00 -5.31
N ASP A 193 -0.05 -8.66 -5.56
CA ASP A 193 0.72 -9.35 -4.52
C ASP A 193 1.31 -8.41 -3.46
N ASN A 194 1.49 -7.14 -3.80
CA ASN A 194 1.96 -6.10 -2.88
C ASN A 194 0.81 -5.53 -2.06
N ASN A 195 -0.44 -5.84 -2.39
CA ASN A 195 -1.62 -5.35 -1.69
C ASN A 195 -2.08 -6.33 -0.61
N ALA A 196 -2.52 -5.82 0.53
CA ALA A 196 -3.04 -6.64 1.61
C ALA A 196 -4.26 -6.01 2.27
N VAL A 197 -5.20 -6.86 2.68
CA VAL A 197 -6.23 -6.53 3.65
C VAL A 197 -5.72 -6.96 5.02
N LEU A 198 -5.72 -6.02 5.96
CA LEU A 198 -5.32 -6.24 7.33
C LEU A 198 -6.57 -6.41 8.21
N GLU A 199 -6.55 -7.41 9.08
CA GLU A 199 -7.64 -7.70 10.01
C GLU A 199 -7.12 -7.83 11.44
N ASN A 200 -7.93 -7.35 12.39
CA ASN A 200 -7.67 -7.55 13.81
C ASN A 200 -8.56 -8.69 14.33
N GLU A 201 -8.00 -9.89 14.41
CA GLU A 201 -8.74 -11.08 14.84
C GLU A 201 -9.18 -11.01 16.31
N LYS A 202 -8.49 -10.19 17.14
CA LYS A 202 -8.79 -10.07 18.57
C LYS A 202 -9.89 -9.07 18.89
N LYS A 203 -10.32 -8.25 17.91
CA LYS A 203 -11.33 -7.21 18.09
C LYS A 203 -12.35 -7.31 16.97
N ASP A 204 -13.51 -7.90 17.27
CA ASP A 204 -14.45 -8.28 16.22
C ASP A 204 -15.01 -7.08 15.45
N ASP A 205 -15.21 -5.94 16.11
CA ASP A 205 -15.71 -4.70 15.50
C ASP A 205 -14.63 -3.84 14.79
N SER A 206 -13.38 -4.29 14.75
CA SER A 206 -12.33 -3.52 14.06
C SER A 206 -12.51 -3.56 12.53
N PRO A 207 -12.30 -2.44 11.83
CA PRO A 207 -12.43 -2.41 10.38
C PRO A 207 -11.36 -3.29 9.72
N LYS A 208 -11.67 -3.81 8.52
CA LYS A 208 -10.67 -4.40 7.64
C LYS A 208 -9.98 -3.28 6.88
N ILE A 209 -8.65 -3.24 6.92
CA ILE A 209 -7.88 -2.13 6.35
C ILE A 209 -7.27 -2.58 5.02
N TYR A 210 -7.58 -1.87 3.94
CA TYR A 210 -6.95 -2.07 2.64
C TYR A 210 -5.64 -1.27 2.59
N GLU A 211 -4.53 -1.97 2.43
CA GLU A 211 -3.19 -1.39 2.41
C GLU A 211 -2.45 -1.78 1.12
N VAL A 212 -1.65 -0.83 0.61
CA VAL A 212 -0.60 -1.10 -0.38
C VAL A 212 0.70 -1.32 0.38
N SER A 213 1.22 -2.55 0.35
CA SER A 213 2.34 -3.02 1.17
C SER A 213 3.60 -3.35 0.33
N ASP A 214 4.03 -2.44 -0.54
CA ASP A 214 5.41 -2.32 -1.02
C ASP A 214 5.55 -0.98 -1.75
N LEU A 215 6.10 0.01 -1.05
CA LEU A 215 6.34 1.37 -1.56
C LEU A 215 7.82 1.59 -1.88
N GLY A 216 8.69 0.59 -1.64
CA GLY A 216 10.13 0.68 -1.84
C GLY A 216 10.55 0.93 -3.30
N THR A 217 9.61 0.77 -4.25
CA THR A 217 9.80 1.09 -5.66
C THR A 217 9.34 2.50 -6.05
N SER A 218 9.30 3.42 -5.09
CA SER A 218 8.93 4.83 -5.27
C SER A 218 10.13 5.78 -5.40
N MET A 219 9.83 7.08 -5.44
CA MET A 219 10.76 8.22 -5.41
C MET A 219 11.80 8.18 -6.53
N GLY A 220 11.45 7.60 -7.67
CA GLY A 220 12.38 7.41 -8.77
C GLY A 220 11.73 7.56 -10.14
N THR A 221 12.02 6.61 -11.02
CA THR A 221 11.44 6.59 -12.36
C THR A 221 9.96 6.23 -12.29
N PRO A 222 9.12 6.70 -13.23
CA PRO A 222 7.68 6.36 -13.25
C PRO A 222 7.38 4.92 -13.73
N GLY A 223 8.39 4.06 -13.80
CA GLY A 223 8.38 2.71 -14.35
C GLY A 223 9.78 2.10 -14.21
N LYS A 224 9.91 0.77 -14.21
CA LYS A 224 11.24 0.12 -14.17
C LYS A 224 12.03 0.50 -15.44
N ARG A 225 13.34 0.75 -15.29
CA ARG A 225 14.29 0.96 -16.39
C ARG A 225 15.54 0.14 -16.13
N TYR A 226 15.86 -0.81 -17.00
CA TYR A 226 17.09 -1.64 -17.05
C TYR A 226 17.53 -2.34 -15.74
N THR A 227 17.78 -1.61 -14.64
CA THR A 227 18.03 -2.19 -13.30
C THR A 227 17.35 -1.39 -12.18
N ASP A 228 17.09 -2.06 -11.05
CA ASP A 228 16.47 -1.48 -9.86
C ASP A 228 17.21 -0.23 -9.33
N LYS A 229 18.55 -0.21 -9.43
CA LYS A 229 19.40 0.90 -8.98
C LYS A 229 19.12 2.20 -9.74
N PHE A 230 18.73 2.11 -11.01
CA PHE A 230 18.39 3.28 -11.81
C PHE A 230 16.92 3.67 -11.70
N SER A 231 16.09 2.82 -11.08
CA SER A 231 14.64 2.98 -11.04
C SER A 231 14.13 3.46 -9.69
N LYS A 232 14.70 2.97 -8.59
CA LYS A 232 14.26 3.26 -7.20
C LYS A 232 15.07 4.42 -6.63
N GLY A 233 14.42 5.41 -6.03
CA GLY A 233 15.13 6.56 -5.43
C GLY A 233 15.93 7.42 -6.42
N ASN A 234 15.55 7.42 -7.71
CA ASN A 234 16.22 8.21 -8.74
C ASN A 234 15.70 9.65 -8.76
N LEU A 235 16.29 10.49 -7.90
CA LEU A 235 15.96 11.91 -7.76
C LEU A 235 15.97 12.68 -9.09
N ALA A 236 16.97 12.42 -9.93
CA ALA A 236 17.17 13.17 -11.17
C ALA A 236 16.02 12.96 -12.17
N VAL A 237 15.42 11.76 -12.20
CA VAL A 237 14.24 11.46 -13.02
C VAL A 237 12.97 11.93 -12.32
N TYR A 238 12.84 11.66 -11.02
CA TYR A 238 11.66 12.03 -10.24
C TYR A 238 11.36 13.53 -10.34
N ARG A 239 12.40 14.36 -10.17
CA ARG A 239 12.30 15.83 -10.25
C ARG A 239 11.92 16.36 -11.64
N ARG A 240 12.30 15.68 -12.71
CA ARG A 240 12.03 16.14 -14.10
C ARG A 240 10.69 15.66 -14.64
N THR A 241 10.10 14.66 -14.00
CA THR A 241 8.85 14.05 -14.44
C THR A 241 7.69 14.81 -13.81
N ARG A 242 6.89 15.47 -14.65
CA ARG A 242 5.58 16.04 -14.24
C ARG A 242 4.67 14.93 -13.74
N LEU A 243 3.78 15.23 -12.80
CA LEU A 243 2.80 14.26 -12.32
C LEU A 243 1.70 14.05 -13.37
N ILE A 244 1.16 15.14 -13.92
CA ILE A 244 0.05 15.09 -14.87
C ILE A 244 0.60 15.01 -16.29
N ALA A 245 0.15 14.01 -17.05
CA ALA A 245 0.45 13.87 -18.48
C ALA A 245 -0.53 14.68 -19.32
N HIS A 246 -1.83 14.51 -19.06
CA HIS A 246 -2.91 15.15 -19.80
C HIS A 246 -4.04 15.57 -18.86
N ASP A 247 -4.67 16.71 -19.16
CA ASP A 247 -5.91 17.17 -18.54
C ASP A 247 -6.98 17.26 -19.63
N HIS A 248 -8.05 16.47 -19.48
CA HIS A 248 -9.15 16.35 -20.44
C HIS A 248 -10.42 17.10 -19.97
N GLY A 249 -10.30 17.99 -18.99
CA GLY A 249 -11.43 18.74 -18.43
C GLY A 249 -12.12 17.99 -17.29
N GLU A 250 -12.70 16.82 -17.55
CA GLU A 250 -13.43 16.03 -16.52
C GLU A 250 -12.52 15.02 -15.80
N HIS A 251 -11.42 14.60 -16.44
CA HIS A 251 -10.47 13.63 -15.91
C HIS A 251 -9.05 13.97 -16.34
N ILE A 252 -8.09 13.37 -15.65
CA ILE A 252 -6.66 13.49 -15.94
C ILE A 252 -6.05 12.12 -16.22
N ASP A 253 -4.93 12.16 -16.93
CA ASP A 253 -3.99 11.04 -17.01
C ASP A 253 -2.67 11.44 -16.33
N LEU A 254 -2.11 10.53 -15.55
CA LEU A 254 -0.82 10.71 -14.90
C LEU A 254 0.31 10.29 -15.84
N ASN A 255 1.49 10.86 -15.64
CA ASN A 255 2.75 10.41 -16.27
C ASN A 255 3.28 9.08 -15.68
N PHE A 256 2.39 8.30 -15.06
CA PHE A 256 2.67 7.15 -14.23
C PHE A 256 1.45 6.19 -14.19
N PRO A 257 1.61 4.86 -14.18
CA PRO A 257 2.85 4.15 -14.46
C PRO A 257 3.16 4.20 -15.96
N LYS A 258 4.43 4.42 -16.33
CA LYS A 258 4.80 4.43 -17.75
C LYS A 258 4.84 3.02 -18.32
N ARG A 259 4.40 2.88 -19.58
CA ARG A 259 4.57 1.63 -20.32
C ARG A 259 6.05 1.25 -20.42
N PRO A 260 6.39 -0.04 -20.25
CA PRO A 260 7.75 -0.50 -20.45
C PRO A 260 8.15 -0.33 -21.93
N PRO A 261 9.43 0.00 -22.22
CA PRO A 261 9.90 0.06 -23.58
C PRO A 261 9.81 -1.32 -24.24
N PHE A 262 9.54 -1.36 -25.55
CA PHE A 262 9.42 -2.62 -26.30
C PHE A 262 10.68 -3.50 -26.21
N THR A 263 11.84 -2.91 -25.93
CA THR A 263 13.10 -3.63 -25.73
C THR A 263 13.06 -4.61 -24.56
N GLU A 264 12.24 -4.38 -23.51
CA GLU A 264 12.07 -5.33 -22.41
C GLU A 264 11.43 -6.66 -22.86
N LEU A 265 10.68 -6.66 -23.97
CA LEU A 265 10.15 -7.88 -24.58
C LEU A 265 11.28 -8.78 -25.11
N LEU A 266 12.41 -8.18 -25.53
CA LEU A 266 13.57 -8.90 -26.08
C LEU A 266 14.50 -9.44 -24.99
N GLU A 267 14.36 -8.97 -23.74
CA GLU A 267 15.17 -9.39 -22.58
C GLU A 267 14.57 -10.57 -21.80
N PHE A 268 13.54 -11.24 -22.34
CA PHE A 268 12.81 -12.35 -21.71
C PHE A 268 12.13 -12.02 -20.35
N GLU A 269 11.99 -10.74 -19.98
CA GLU A 269 11.21 -10.28 -18.82
C GLU A 269 9.68 -10.25 -19.10
N TRP A 270 9.14 -11.21 -19.85
CA TRP A 270 7.78 -11.17 -20.38
C TRP A 270 6.71 -11.05 -19.29
N ARG A 271 6.88 -11.75 -18.16
CA ARG A 271 5.94 -11.69 -17.03
C ARG A 271 5.84 -10.28 -16.46
N PHE A 272 6.97 -9.56 -16.38
CA PHE A 272 7.01 -8.19 -15.89
C PHE A 272 6.43 -7.21 -16.92
N PHE A 273 6.80 -7.36 -18.20
CA PHE A 273 6.27 -6.56 -19.29
C PHE A 273 4.73 -6.58 -19.38
N PHE A 274 4.13 -7.78 -19.41
CA PHE A 274 2.67 -7.91 -19.46
C PHE A 274 1.99 -7.42 -18.18
N HIS A 275 2.63 -7.60 -17.03
CA HIS A 275 2.13 -7.02 -15.78
C HIS A 275 2.08 -5.49 -15.85
N GLN A 276 3.16 -4.83 -16.28
CA GLN A 276 3.22 -3.36 -16.41
C GLN A 276 2.19 -2.82 -17.41
N LEU A 277 1.95 -3.53 -18.53
CA LEU A 277 0.85 -3.19 -19.44
C LEU A 277 -0.52 -3.27 -18.76
N ASN A 278 -0.75 -4.30 -17.94
CA ASN A 278 -2.02 -4.51 -17.25
C ASN A 278 -2.28 -3.53 -16.09
N ILE A 279 -1.28 -2.79 -15.61
CA ILE A 279 -1.43 -1.76 -14.57
C ILE A 279 -1.37 -0.33 -15.12
N HIS A 280 -1.10 -0.14 -16.42
CA HIS A 280 -1.03 1.19 -17.05
C HIS A 280 -2.26 2.05 -16.76
N TRP A 281 -3.44 1.42 -16.78
CA TRP A 281 -4.72 2.07 -16.52
C TRP A 281 -4.78 2.73 -15.13
N VAL A 282 -3.95 2.32 -14.16
CA VAL A 282 -3.94 2.95 -12.82
C VAL A 282 -3.70 4.45 -12.93
N GLY A 283 -2.91 4.89 -13.91
CA GLY A 283 -2.65 6.30 -14.20
C GLY A 283 -3.71 7.01 -15.05
N GLU A 284 -4.63 6.30 -15.67
CA GLU A 284 -5.48 6.85 -16.74
C GLU A 284 -6.91 7.13 -16.27
N HIS A 285 -7.56 8.15 -16.81
CA HIS A 285 -8.98 8.45 -16.54
C HIS A 285 -9.28 8.57 -15.04
N ILE A 286 -8.48 9.36 -14.32
CA ILE A 286 -8.76 9.71 -12.92
C ILE A 286 -9.67 10.95 -12.92
N PRO A 287 -10.85 10.92 -12.25
CA PRO A 287 -11.70 12.10 -12.14
C PRO A 287 -10.93 13.31 -11.61
N ARG A 288 -11.05 14.45 -12.30
CA ARG A 288 -10.30 15.67 -11.97
C ARG A 288 -10.57 16.14 -10.54
N ALA A 289 -11.82 16.03 -10.11
CA ALA A 289 -12.25 16.39 -8.76
C ALA A 289 -11.52 15.57 -7.67
N ASP A 290 -11.32 14.27 -7.91
CA ASP A 290 -10.65 13.37 -6.96
C ASP A 290 -9.15 13.66 -6.87
N ALA A 291 -8.52 13.97 -8.01
CA ALA A 291 -7.12 14.41 -8.04
C ALA A 291 -6.91 15.75 -7.32
N LYS A 292 -7.81 16.71 -7.55
CA LYS A 292 -7.79 18.01 -6.85
C LYS A 292 -8.05 17.84 -5.35
N TRP A 293 -8.88 16.89 -4.94
CA TRP A 293 -9.11 16.56 -3.53
C TRP A 293 -7.82 16.06 -2.84
N ILE A 294 -7.06 15.16 -3.46
CA ILE A 294 -5.74 14.78 -2.91
C ILE A 294 -4.78 15.98 -2.89
N GLY A 295 -4.78 16.79 -3.95
CA GLY A 295 -4.01 18.02 -4.00
C GLY A 295 -4.29 18.95 -2.81
N SER A 296 -5.56 19.10 -2.41
CA SER A 296 -5.95 19.95 -1.30
C SER A 296 -5.60 19.37 0.07
N LEU A 297 -5.63 18.04 0.24
CA LEU A 297 -5.10 17.39 1.44
C LEU A 297 -3.58 17.61 1.57
N LEU A 298 -2.84 17.37 0.48
CA LEU A 298 -1.39 17.53 0.46
C LEU A 298 -0.95 18.99 0.66
N ALA A 299 -1.72 19.96 0.15
CA ALA A 299 -1.42 21.39 0.31
C ALA A 299 -1.48 21.88 1.77
N GLN A 300 -2.04 21.09 2.68
CA GLN A 300 -2.01 21.38 4.11
C GLN A 300 -0.66 21.08 4.76
N LEU A 301 0.20 20.28 4.10
CA LEU A 301 1.55 20.00 4.59
C LEU A 301 2.46 21.21 4.36
N SER A 302 3.19 21.59 5.40
CA SER A 302 4.28 22.55 5.28
C SER A 302 5.48 21.95 4.52
N PRO A 303 6.33 22.78 3.89
CA PRO A 303 7.59 22.32 3.32
C PRO A 303 8.46 21.56 4.33
N GLN A 304 8.43 21.96 5.61
CA GLN A 304 9.17 21.28 6.67
C GLN A 304 8.65 19.87 6.93
N GLN A 305 7.32 19.67 6.97
CA GLN A 305 6.74 18.32 7.12
C GLN A 305 7.13 17.40 5.96
N ILE A 306 7.13 17.91 4.72
CA ILE A 306 7.56 17.14 3.55
C ILE A 306 9.06 16.80 3.66
N SER A 307 9.90 17.78 4.01
CA SER A 307 11.34 17.59 4.26
C SER A 307 11.59 16.55 5.35
N ASP A 308 10.80 16.56 6.42
CA ASP A 308 10.92 15.63 7.54
C ASP A 308 10.68 14.17 7.13
N ALA A 309 9.81 13.93 6.14
CA ALA A 309 9.61 12.59 5.61
C ALA A 309 10.89 12.01 4.99
N PHE A 310 11.67 12.84 4.30
CA PHE A 310 12.96 12.47 3.71
C PHE A 310 14.10 12.47 4.74
N ARG A 311 14.09 13.42 5.69
CA ARG A 311 15.06 13.47 6.79
C ARG A 311 15.04 12.19 7.60
N ALA A 312 13.85 11.72 7.98
CA ALA A 312 13.71 10.49 8.73
C ALA A 312 13.85 9.22 7.89
N ALA A 313 14.12 9.34 6.57
CA ALA A 313 14.52 8.25 5.69
C ALA A 313 16.04 8.25 5.44
N GLY A 314 16.79 9.16 6.07
CA GLY A 314 18.26 9.21 6.01
C GLY A 314 18.82 9.68 4.67
N TYR A 315 18.08 10.49 3.91
CA TYR A 315 18.62 11.19 2.74
C TYR A 315 19.61 12.28 3.16
N SER A 316 20.54 12.63 2.27
CA SER A 316 21.43 13.80 2.47
C SER A 316 20.65 15.11 2.37
N GLN A 317 21.16 16.21 2.93
CA GLN A 317 20.46 17.50 2.88
C GLN A 317 20.12 17.93 1.45
N THR A 318 21.07 17.79 0.51
CA THR A 318 20.85 18.11 -0.90
C THR A 318 19.75 17.27 -1.53
N GLU A 319 19.64 15.98 -1.18
CA GLU A 319 18.56 15.12 -1.64
C GLU A 319 17.22 15.51 -1.00
N ILE A 320 17.20 15.81 0.30
CA ILE A 320 16.02 16.26 1.04
C ILE A 320 15.43 17.50 0.38
N ASP A 321 16.25 18.51 0.12
CA ASP A 321 15.80 19.77 -0.49
C ASP A 321 15.21 19.50 -1.89
N ALA A 322 15.91 18.71 -2.70
CA ALA A 322 15.49 18.42 -4.06
C ALA A 322 14.21 17.57 -4.14
N TYR A 323 14.05 16.57 -3.26
CA TYR A 323 12.82 15.78 -3.18
C TYR A 323 11.65 16.61 -2.64
N THR A 324 11.89 17.45 -1.64
CA THR A 324 10.88 18.35 -1.08
C THR A 324 10.33 19.27 -2.16
N GLN A 325 11.21 19.91 -2.95
CA GLN A 325 10.80 20.75 -4.07
C GLN A 325 10.05 19.98 -5.15
N ALA A 326 10.48 18.75 -5.47
CA ALA A 326 9.78 17.92 -6.43
C ALA A 326 8.36 17.54 -5.97
N VAL A 327 8.18 17.20 -4.69
CA VAL A 327 6.84 16.92 -4.12
C VAL A 327 5.98 18.18 -4.13
N LEU A 328 6.51 19.33 -3.69
CA LEU A 328 5.79 20.61 -3.72
C LEU A 328 5.34 20.98 -5.14
N SER A 329 6.19 20.78 -6.14
CA SER A 329 5.83 21.02 -7.55
C SER A 329 4.66 20.14 -7.99
N ARG A 330 4.65 18.86 -7.61
CA ARG A 330 3.54 17.94 -7.95
C ARG A 330 2.26 18.29 -7.21
N ILE A 331 2.35 18.74 -5.95
CA ILE A 331 1.20 19.27 -5.19
C ILE A 331 0.63 20.49 -5.90
N HIS A 332 1.48 21.39 -6.40
CA HIS A 332 1.05 22.55 -7.16
C HIS A 332 0.33 22.15 -8.46
N GLU A 333 0.85 21.17 -9.21
CA GLU A 333 0.17 20.62 -10.40
C GLU A 333 -1.26 20.14 -10.07
N LEU A 334 -1.45 19.41 -8.97
CA LEU A 334 -2.78 18.93 -8.55
C LEU A 334 -3.73 20.06 -8.13
N ASN A 335 -3.22 21.11 -7.48
CA ASN A 335 -4.05 22.23 -7.03
C ASN A 335 -4.39 23.22 -8.17
N ALA A 336 -3.64 23.17 -9.27
CA ALA A 336 -3.90 23.96 -10.48
C ALA A 336 -4.98 23.34 -11.39
N LEU A 337 -5.41 22.10 -11.10
CA LEU A 337 -6.62 21.50 -11.69
C LEU A 337 -7.89 22.24 -11.27
#